data_AF-A0A1I2ERN1-F1
#
_entry.id   AF-A0A1I2ERN1-F1
#
_cell.length_a   1.000
_cell.length_b   1.000
_cell.length_c   1.000
_cell.angle_alpha   90.00
_cell.angle_beta   90.00
_cell.angle_gamma   90.00
#
_symmetry.space_group_name_H-M   'P 1'
#
loop_
_entity.id
_entity.type
_entity.pdbx_description
1 polymer ?
#
loop_
_entity_poly.entity_id
_entity_poly.type
_entity_poly.pdbx_seq_one_letter_code
_entity_poly.pdbx_strand_id
1 'polypeptide(L)'
;MSNSYDNFIKELELSSTEPDTTVFADCDIEGFSKFHKEDEKAKVWWVEKLDTVGEFLFSFDRKKIYNLFADYPHNLTEEEVKVFDKENPYWVEFFKDRK
;
A
#
# COMPACT_ATOMS: atom_id res chain seq x y z
N MET A 1 30.80 -4.14 20.11
CA MET A 1 30.44 -3.79 18.72
C MET A 1 29.15 -4.51 18.42
N SER A 2 28.02 -3.81 18.28
CA SER A 2 26.77 -4.46 17.87
C SER A 2 26.96 -4.91 16.42
N ASN A 3 26.81 -6.20 16.13
CA ASN A 3 26.88 -6.68 14.76
C ASN A 3 25.60 -6.22 14.04
N SER A 4 25.69 -5.88 12.76
CA SER A 4 24.55 -5.43 11.94
C SER A 4 23.37 -6.42 12.00
N TYR A 5 23.66 -7.71 12.16
CA TYR A 5 22.67 -8.76 12.32
C TYR A 5 21.92 -8.68 13.66
N ASP A 6 22.60 -8.33 14.76
CA ASP A 6 21.96 -8.23 16.08
C ASP A 6 20.94 -7.08 16.12
N ASN A 7 21.19 -6.01 15.35
CA ASN A 7 20.23 -4.92 15.19
C ASN A 7 19.01 -5.35 14.36
N PHE A 8 19.23 -6.05 13.25
CA PHE A 8 18.15 -6.55 12.39
C PHE A 8 17.26 -7.56 13.11
N ILE A 9 17.84 -8.48 13.87
CA ILE A 9 17.05 -9.45 14.65
C ILE A 9 16.22 -8.74 15.73
N LYS A 10 16.76 -7.73 16.40
CA LYS A 10 15.98 -6.93 17.36
C LYS A 10 14.83 -6.17 16.71
N GLU A 11 15.03 -5.67 15.50
CA GLU A 11 13.99 -4.98 14.73
C GLU A 11 12.88 -5.95 14.32
N LEU A 12 13.23 -7.15 13.85
CA LEU A 12 12.27 -8.21 13.54
C LEU A 12 11.53 -8.72 14.78
N GLU A 13 12.23 -8.92 15.89
CA GLU A 13 11.62 -9.31 17.17
C GLU A 13 10.61 -8.25 17.62
N LEU A 14 11.00 -6.97 17.55
CA LEU A 14 10.09 -5.86 17.89
C LEU A 14 8.85 -5.85 16.99
N SER A 15 9.02 -5.90 15.66
CA SER A 15 7.89 -5.90 14.73
C SER A 15 6.97 -7.12 14.90
N SER A 16 7.53 -8.28 15.24
CA SER A 16 6.74 -9.51 15.46
C SER A 16 5.86 -9.47 16.70
N THR A 17 6.18 -8.58 17.65
CA THR A 17 5.42 -8.40 18.90
C THR A 17 4.36 -7.31 18.80
N GLU A 18 4.42 -6.47 17.77
CA GLU A 18 3.39 -5.47 17.52
C GLU A 18 2.09 -6.17 17.06
N PRO A 19 0.92 -5.71 17.53
CA PRO A 19 -0.34 -6.29 17.10
C PRO A 19 -0.52 -6.05 15.60
N ASP A 20 -0.87 -7.09 14.86
CA ASP A 20 -1.27 -6.95 13.47
C ASP A 20 -2.60 -6.16 13.40
N THR A 21 -2.52 -4.92 12.93
CA THR A 21 -3.68 -4.03 12.76
C THR A 21 -4.29 -4.11 11.38
N THR A 22 -3.78 -5.00 10.50
CA THR A 22 -4.19 -5.08 9.11
C THR A 22 -5.68 -5.33 9.00
N VAL A 23 -6.37 -4.45 8.28
CA VAL A 23 -7.80 -4.58 8.03
C VAL A 23 -8.01 -5.20 6.67
N PHE A 24 -8.79 -6.27 6.61
CA PHE A 24 -9.18 -6.94 5.38
C PHE A 24 -10.63 -6.65 5.00
N ALA A 25 -10.91 -6.60 3.70
CA ALA A 25 -12.26 -6.56 3.15
C ALA A 25 -12.32 -7.45 1.90
N ASP A 26 -13.46 -8.11 1.69
CA ASP A 26 -13.64 -8.96 0.52
C ASP A 26 -13.61 -8.13 -0.79
N CYS A 27 -13.12 -8.75 -1.86
CA CYS A 27 -13.13 -8.22 -3.21
C CYS A 27 -14.04 -9.12 -4.06
N ASP A 28 -15.11 -8.55 -4.61
CA ASP A 28 -16.08 -9.31 -5.43
C ASP A 28 -15.61 -9.52 -6.88
N ILE A 29 -14.39 -9.10 -7.22
CA ILE A 29 -13.82 -9.19 -8.56
C ILE A 29 -13.00 -10.47 -8.66
N GLU A 30 -13.37 -11.35 -9.59
CA GLU A 30 -12.65 -12.61 -9.82
C GLU A 30 -11.21 -12.36 -10.24
N GLY A 31 -10.28 -13.16 -9.70
CA GLY A 31 -8.85 -13.06 -9.96
C GLY A 31 -8.11 -12.02 -9.11
N PHE A 32 -8.80 -11.36 -8.17
CA PHE A 32 -8.19 -10.42 -7.23
C PHE A 32 -8.12 -10.99 -5.81
N SER A 33 -7.11 -10.55 -5.05
CA SER A 33 -7.02 -10.79 -3.61
C SER A 33 -8.11 -10.05 -2.84
N LYS A 34 -8.20 -10.30 -1.53
CA LYS A 34 -8.92 -9.40 -0.64
C LYS A 34 -8.26 -8.02 -0.65
N PHE A 35 -9.08 -6.98 -0.46
CA PHE A 35 -8.56 -5.66 -0.14
C PHE A 35 -7.93 -5.69 1.24
N HIS A 36 -6.82 -5.00 1.41
CA HIS A 36 -6.18 -4.82 2.71
C HIS A 36 -5.63 -3.41 2.89
N LYS A 37 -5.48 -3.00 4.14
CA LYS A 37 -4.81 -1.75 4.54
C LYS A 37 -4.18 -1.90 5.91
N GLU A 38 -3.19 -1.08 6.21
CA GLU A 38 -2.38 -1.17 7.42
C GLU A 38 -3.20 -1.06 8.71
N ASP A 39 -4.16 -0.12 8.77
CA ASP A 39 -5.04 0.05 9.93
C ASP A 39 -6.41 0.66 9.57
N GLU A 40 -7.30 0.80 10.56
CA GLU A 40 -8.63 1.38 10.37
C GLU A 40 -8.63 2.84 9.88
N LYS A 41 -7.57 3.60 10.19
CA LYS A 41 -7.44 5.03 9.86
C LYS A 41 -6.94 5.25 8.44
N ALA A 42 -6.18 4.30 7.89
CA ALA A 42 -5.73 4.31 6.51
C ALA A 42 -6.93 4.33 5.56
N LYS A 43 -6.81 5.10 4.47
CA LYS A 43 -7.86 5.27 3.47
C LYS A 43 -7.54 4.54 2.17
N VAL A 44 -6.25 4.33 1.89
CA VAL A 44 -5.80 3.56 0.73
C VAL A 44 -5.92 2.07 1.03
N TRP A 45 -6.68 1.36 0.20
CA TRP A 45 -6.76 -0.09 0.17
C TRP A 45 -5.85 -0.62 -0.93
N TRP A 46 -5.04 -1.62 -0.62
CA TRP A 46 -4.24 -2.37 -1.57
C TRP A 46 -4.95 -3.65 -1.99
N VAL A 47 -4.71 -4.07 -3.22
CA VAL A 47 -5.26 -5.31 -3.78
C VAL A 47 -4.26 -5.86 -4.79
N GLU A 48 -4.24 -7.18 -4.94
CA GLU A 48 -3.38 -7.85 -5.90
C GLU A 48 -4.22 -8.57 -6.95
N LYS A 49 -3.73 -8.59 -8.18
CA LYS A 49 -4.27 -9.43 -9.23
C LYS A 49 -3.47 -10.72 -9.28
N LEU A 50 -4.10 -11.86 -8.97
CA LEU A 50 -3.42 -13.11 -8.61
C LEU A 50 -2.66 -13.78 -9.76
N ASP A 51 -2.98 -13.43 -11.01
CA ASP A 51 -2.36 -13.99 -12.21
C ASP A 51 -1.27 -13.08 -12.83
N THR A 52 -0.98 -11.95 -12.19
CA THR A 52 -0.14 -10.89 -12.76
C THR A 52 0.99 -10.50 -11.81
N VAL A 53 2.17 -10.20 -12.35
CA VAL A 53 3.35 -9.78 -11.58
C VAL A 53 3.75 -8.36 -11.97
N GLY A 54 4.11 -7.55 -10.97
CA GLY A 54 4.63 -6.19 -11.16
C GLY A 54 3.57 -5.09 -11.19
N GLU A 55 2.29 -5.44 -11.02
CA GLU A 55 1.23 -4.46 -10.79
C GLU A 55 1.15 -4.10 -9.30
N PHE A 56 1.04 -2.81 -9.02
CA PHE A 56 0.77 -2.29 -7.69
C PHE A 56 -0.60 -1.62 -7.75
N LEU A 57 -1.61 -2.28 -7.21
CA LEU A 57 -3.00 -1.87 -7.37
C LEU A 57 -3.57 -1.36 -6.04
N PHE A 58 -4.33 -0.27 -6.12
CA PHE A 58 -4.93 0.33 -4.93
C PHE A 58 -6.31 0.93 -5.24
N SER A 59 -7.06 1.23 -4.19
CA SER A 59 -8.42 1.78 -4.24
C SER A 59 -8.72 2.64 -3.03
N PHE A 60 -9.56 3.66 -3.18
CA PHE A 60 -10.06 4.46 -2.05
C PHE A 60 -11.45 3.99 -1.57
N ASP A 61 -12.22 3.35 -2.45
CA ASP A 61 -13.63 2.98 -2.22
C ASP A 61 -13.90 1.47 -2.36
N ARG A 62 -12.85 0.68 -2.66
CA ARG A 62 -12.90 -0.76 -2.96
C ARG A 62 -13.75 -1.11 -4.19
N LYS A 63 -14.00 -0.14 -5.07
CA LYS A 63 -14.73 -0.34 -6.34
C LYS A 63 -13.88 0.05 -7.53
N LYS A 64 -13.29 1.25 -7.51
CA LYS A 64 -12.36 1.70 -8.55
C LYS A 64 -10.94 1.29 -8.16
N ILE A 65 -10.32 0.47 -8.99
CA ILE A 65 -8.94 0.03 -8.81
C ILE A 65 -8.05 0.86 -9.73
N TYR A 66 -7.00 1.44 -9.16
CA TYR A 66 -5.94 2.17 -9.84
C TYR A 66 -4.68 1.32 -9.89
N ASN A 67 -3.88 1.48 -10.93
CA ASN A 67 -2.52 0.99 -11.00
C ASN A 67 -1.55 2.14 -10.66
N LEU A 68 -0.72 1.95 -9.64
CA LEU A 68 0.24 2.93 -9.14
C LEU A 68 1.15 3.51 -10.23
N PHE A 69 1.61 2.69 -11.19
CA PHE A 69 2.54 3.17 -12.22
C PHE A 69 1.84 3.82 -13.41
N ALA A 70 0.61 3.39 -13.71
CA ALA A 70 -0.13 3.88 -14.88
C ALA A 70 -1.03 5.07 -14.56
N ASP A 71 -1.59 5.13 -13.34
CA ASP A 71 -2.63 6.07 -12.98
C ASP A 71 -2.16 7.18 -12.03
N TYR A 72 -1.23 6.90 -11.12
CA TYR A 72 -0.79 7.92 -10.17
C TYR A 72 0.30 8.83 -10.76
N PRO A 73 0.21 10.17 -10.59
CA PRO A 73 -0.91 10.91 -9.99
C PRO A 73 -1.99 11.33 -11.01
N HIS A 74 -1.75 11.18 -12.31
CA HIS A 74 -2.46 11.92 -13.37
C HIS A 74 -3.93 11.50 -13.60
N ASN A 75 -4.32 10.29 -13.20
CA ASN A 75 -5.68 9.76 -13.38
C ASN A 75 -6.51 9.79 -12.09
N LEU A 76 -5.96 10.35 -11.01
CA LEU A 76 -6.64 10.56 -9.73
C LEU A 76 -7.22 11.97 -9.65
N THR A 77 -8.25 12.16 -8.82
CA THR A 77 -8.69 13.53 -8.47
C THR A 77 -7.69 14.20 -7.53
N GLU A 78 -7.75 15.53 -7.43
CA GLU A 78 -6.87 16.27 -6.50
C GLU A 78 -7.02 15.81 -5.04
N GLU A 79 -8.23 15.46 -4.62
CA GLU A 79 -8.51 14.93 -3.28
C GLU A 79 -7.89 13.55 -3.07
N GLU A 80 -8.01 12.67 -4.07
CA GLU A 80 -7.40 11.33 -4.04
C GLU A 80 -5.88 11.41 -3.98
N VAL A 81 -5.26 12.30 -4.77
CA VAL A 81 -3.81 12.56 -4.71
C VAL A 81 -3.40 13.04 -3.32
N LYS A 82 -4.13 14.00 -2.73
CA LYS A 82 -3.82 14.49 -1.37
C LYS A 82 -3.90 13.39 -0.31
N VAL A 83 -4.88 12.50 -0.43
CA VAL A 83 -5.01 11.34 0.48
C VAL A 83 -3.86 10.37 0.28
N PHE A 84 -3.58 10.00 -0.97
CA PHE A 84 -2.51 9.06 -1.30
C PHE A 84 -1.14 9.59 -0.85
N ASP A 85 -0.82 10.85 -1.18
CA ASP A 85 0.47 11.48 -0.85
C ASP A 85 0.71 11.54 0.66
N LYS A 86 -0.36 11.75 1.44
CA LYS A 86 -0.27 11.78 2.91
C LYS A 86 0.02 10.40 3.50
N GLU A 87 -0.57 9.35 2.95
CA GLU A 87 -0.41 7.98 3.47
C GLU A 87 0.81 7.26 2.89
N ASN A 88 1.31 7.69 1.73
CA ASN A 88 2.36 7.00 0.98
C ASN A 88 3.56 7.90 0.63
N PRO A 89 4.26 8.48 1.64
CA PRO A 89 5.35 9.43 1.40
C PRO A 89 6.52 8.81 0.60
N TYR A 90 6.75 7.50 0.75
CA TYR A 90 7.77 6.80 -0.05
C TYR A 90 7.47 6.92 -1.56
N TRP A 91 6.24 6.68 -1.98
CA TRP A 91 5.85 6.75 -3.39
C TRP A 91 5.89 8.19 -3.91
N VAL A 92 5.53 9.17 -3.08
CA VAL A 92 5.68 10.60 -3.42
C VAL A 92 7.14 10.93 -3.76
N GLU A 93 8.07 10.52 -2.90
CA GLU A 93 9.50 10.74 -3.10
C GLU A 93 10.04 9.96 -4.30
N PHE A 94 9.61 8.71 -4.47
CA PHE A 94 10.03 7.85 -5.58
C PHE A 94 9.63 8.43 -6.96
N PHE A 95 8.44 9.03 -7.05
CA PHE A 95 7.93 9.60 -8.30
C PHE A 95 8.21 11.10 -8.48
N LYS A 96 8.92 11.76 -7.56
CA LYS A 96 9.09 13.22 -7.57
C LYS A 96 9.61 13.81 -8.90
N ASP A 97 10.44 13.05 -9.62
CA ASP A 97 11.05 13.45 -10.90
C ASP A 97 10.21 13.04 -12.13
N ARG A 98 9.04 12.42 -11.92
CA ARG A 98 8.15 11.88 -12.97
C ARG A 98 6.73 12.46 -12.92
N LYS A 99 6.47 13.39 -12.00
CA LYS A 99 5.19 14.09 -11.85
C LYS A 99 5.07 15.30 -12.76
#